data_AF-A0A1H5U1G5-F1
#
_entry.id   AF-A0A1H5U1G5-F1
#
_cell.length_a   1.000
_cell.length_b   1.000
_cell.length_c   1.000
_cell.angle_alpha   90.00
_cell.angle_beta   90.00
_cell.angle_gamma   90.00
#
_symmetry.space_group_name_H-M   'P 1'
#
loop_
_entity.id
_entity.type
_entity.pdbx_description
1 polymer ?
#
loop_
_entity_poly.entity_id
_entity_poly.type
_entity_poly.pdbx_seq_one_letter_code
_entity_poly.pdbx_strand_id
1 'polypeptide(L)'
;MTSLRERLGSVTGVWEGVYTHLTPAGAVLETYGSRQETRLEGDHWYERIIYRRPETEPQMLDFRARFDSDDDLVFGSADFQGRARLVDGRFLLFTYRWTAEPGVEVVELITFARDDYKSRLWKTFRDGRLEQVTVVEEHRVPGGVPEVWH
;
A
#
# COMPACT_ATOMS: atom_id res chain seq x y z
N MET A 1 -2.66 21.90 8.60
CA MET A 1 -2.59 20.43 8.58
C MET A 1 -2.68 20.00 7.14
N THR A 2 -1.85 19.07 6.69
CA THR A 2 -1.90 18.55 5.31
C THR A 2 -3.15 17.67 5.15
N SER A 3 -3.95 17.93 4.12
CA SER A 3 -5.12 17.11 3.76
C SER A 3 -4.70 15.78 3.13
N LEU A 4 -5.62 14.80 3.08
CA LEU A 4 -5.37 13.54 2.37
C LEU A 4 -5.01 13.77 0.90
N ARG A 5 -5.74 14.67 0.23
CA ARG A 5 -5.48 14.98 -1.19
C ARG A 5 -4.08 15.55 -1.42
N GLU A 6 -3.65 16.51 -0.60
CA GLU A 6 -2.29 17.07 -0.71
C GLU A 6 -1.24 15.99 -0.44
N ARG A 7 -1.46 15.15 0.58
CA ARG A 7 -0.54 14.04 0.89
C ARG A 7 -0.46 13.05 -0.26
N LEU A 8 -1.59 12.59 -0.80
CA LEU A 8 -1.63 11.68 -1.94
C LEU A 8 -0.98 12.29 -3.19
N GLY A 9 -1.27 13.56 -3.48
CA GLY A 9 -0.63 14.31 -4.57
C GLY A 9 0.89 14.30 -4.46
N SER A 10 1.43 14.58 -3.27
CA SER A 10 2.88 14.59 -3.02
C SER A 10 3.56 13.21 -3.13
N VAL A 11 2.79 12.11 -3.08
CA VAL A 11 3.33 10.73 -3.15
C VAL A 11 3.02 10.03 -4.47
N THR A 12 2.35 10.71 -5.41
CA THR A 12 2.20 10.23 -6.79
C THR A 12 3.56 10.04 -7.46
N GLY A 13 3.69 9.01 -8.29
CA GLY A 13 4.94 8.66 -8.97
C GLY A 13 5.33 7.21 -8.73
N VAL A 14 6.62 6.94 -8.89
CA VAL A 14 7.18 5.59 -8.81
C VAL A 14 8.01 5.44 -7.55
N TRP A 15 7.84 4.31 -6.89
CA TRP A 15 8.57 3.89 -5.70
C TRP A 15 9.15 2.49 -5.93
N GLU A 16 10.41 2.29 -5.58
CA GLU A 16 11.02 0.96 -5.52
C GLU A 16 11.20 0.59 -4.06
N GLY A 17 10.93 -0.66 -3.72
CA GLY A 17 10.95 -1.11 -2.34
C GLY A 17 11.34 -2.55 -2.15
N VAL A 18 11.36 -2.94 -0.88
CA VAL A 18 11.64 -4.31 -0.46
C VAL A 18 10.60 -4.72 0.56
N TYR A 19 9.92 -5.83 0.29
CA TYR A 19 9.00 -6.48 1.20
C TYR A 19 9.77 -7.49 2.04
N THR A 20 9.60 -7.42 3.36
CA THR A 20 10.09 -8.43 4.31
C THR A 20 8.92 -8.95 5.11
N HIS A 21 8.58 -10.23 4.89
CA HIS A 21 7.53 -10.91 5.66
C HIS A 21 8.15 -11.61 6.87
N LEU A 22 7.50 -11.44 8.01
CA LEU A 22 7.95 -11.89 9.32
C LEU A 22 6.85 -12.69 10.01
N THR A 23 7.25 -13.69 10.78
CA THR A 23 6.37 -14.25 11.81
C THR A 23 6.06 -13.21 12.89
N PRO A 24 5.04 -13.41 13.75
CA PRO A 24 4.78 -12.52 14.87
C PRO A 24 5.94 -12.41 15.87
N ALA A 25 6.84 -13.40 15.90
CA ALA A 25 8.04 -13.40 16.72
C ALA A 25 9.24 -12.67 16.06
N GLY A 26 9.08 -12.16 14.83
CA GLY A 26 10.11 -11.43 14.09
C GLY A 26 11.05 -12.31 13.26
N ALA A 27 10.81 -13.62 13.16
CA ALA A 27 11.59 -14.47 12.26
C ALA A 27 11.24 -14.16 10.79
N VAL A 28 12.25 -13.98 9.94
CA VAL A 28 12.06 -13.72 8.51
C VAL A 28 11.52 -14.97 7.82
N LEU A 29 10.38 -14.79 7.14
CA LEU A 29 9.77 -15.80 6.29
C LEU A 29 10.30 -15.68 4.86
N GLU A 30 10.37 -14.45 4.35
CA GLU A 30 10.84 -14.16 2.99
C GLU A 30 11.13 -12.67 2.78
N THR A 31 11.89 -12.37 1.74
CA THR A 31 12.22 -11.01 1.31
C THR A 31 12.26 -10.93 -0.21
N TYR A 32 11.67 -9.88 -0.78
CA TYR A 32 11.68 -9.67 -2.22
C TYR A 32 11.50 -8.20 -2.62
N GLY A 33 11.93 -7.85 -3.83
CA GLY A 33 11.82 -6.50 -4.35
C GLY A 33 10.40 -6.17 -4.81
N SER A 34 10.05 -4.89 -4.79
CA SER A 34 8.79 -4.39 -5.31
C SER A 34 8.96 -3.08 -6.05
N ARG A 35 7.98 -2.78 -6.90
CA ARG A 35 7.79 -1.46 -7.49
C ARG A 35 6.34 -1.05 -7.32
N GLN A 36 6.10 0.14 -6.80
CA GLN A 36 4.79 0.72 -6.66
C GLN A 36 4.68 1.97 -7.54
N GLU A 37 3.59 2.07 -8.28
CA GLU A 37 3.29 3.19 -9.14
C GLU A 37 1.94 3.80 -8.74
N THR A 38 1.91 5.10 -8.49
CA THR A 38 0.72 5.78 -7.96
C THR A 38 0.36 7.00 -8.79
N ARG A 39 -0.94 7.18 -9.05
CA ARG A 39 -1.50 8.33 -9.76
C ARG A 39 -2.73 8.86 -9.02
N LEU A 40 -2.93 10.16 -9.14
CA LEU A 40 -4.11 10.87 -8.66
C LEU A 40 -4.69 11.69 -9.81
N GLU A 41 -5.92 11.38 -10.22
CA GLU A 41 -6.62 12.01 -11.34
C GLU A 41 -8.00 12.49 -10.90
N GLY A 42 -8.13 13.79 -10.64
CA GLY A 42 -9.32 14.34 -10.00
C GLY A 42 -9.54 13.68 -8.64
N ASP A 43 -10.66 12.95 -8.50
CA ASP A 43 -11.03 12.24 -7.26
C ASP A 43 -10.67 10.74 -7.28
N HIS A 44 -9.94 10.29 -8.31
CA HIS A 44 -9.57 8.90 -8.48
C HIS A 44 -8.10 8.66 -8.14
N TRP A 45 -7.87 7.67 -7.29
CA TRP A 45 -6.57 7.13 -6.98
C TRP A 45 -6.35 5.84 -7.74
N TYR A 46 -5.17 5.71 -8.35
CA TYR A 46 -4.72 4.52 -9.04
C TYR A 46 -3.40 4.08 -8.45
N GLU A 47 -3.27 2.79 -8.19
CA GLU A 47 -2.07 2.19 -7.64
C GLU A 47 -1.80 0.86 -8.31
N ARG A 48 -0.59 0.67 -8.81
CA ARG A 48 -0.08 -0.60 -9.32
C ARG A 48 1.08 -1.04 -8.46
N ILE A 49 1.07 -2.28 -8.01
CA ILE A 49 2.18 -2.89 -7.28
C ILE A 49 2.69 -4.07 -8.09
N ILE A 50 4.00 -4.12 -8.30
CA ILE A 50 4.70 -5.18 -9.00
C ILE A 50 5.64 -5.85 -7.98
N TYR A 51 5.37 -7.10 -7.63
CA TYR A 51 6.21 -7.91 -6.77
C TYR A 51 7.21 -8.71 -7.60
N ARG A 52 8.48 -8.67 -7.21
CA ARG A 52 9.60 -9.35 -7.88
C ARG A 52 10.21 -10.38 -6.95
N ARG A 53 9.50 -11.49 -6.76
CA ARG A 53 9.98 -12.65 -6.00
C ARG A 53 11.06 -13.39 -6.81
N PRO A 54 12.12 -13.91 -6.17
CA PRO A 54 13.13 -14.70 -6.87
C PRO A 54 12.51 -15.88 -7.60
N GLU A 55 12.99 -16.19 -8.80
CA GLU A 55 12.62 -17.39 -9.57
C GLU A 55 11.15 -17.47 -10.01
N THR A 56 10.37 -16.40 -9.85
CA THR A 56 9.00 -16.31 -10.34
C THR A 56 8.83 -15.13 -11.28
N GLU A 57 7.86 -15.22 -12.18
CA GLU A 57 7.43 -14.07 -12.95
C GLU A 57 6.89 -12.95 -12.03
N PRO A 58 7.09 -11.67 -12.38
CA PRO A 58 6.56 -10.57 -11.59
C PRO A 58 5.04 -10.66 -11.44
N GLN A 59 4.56 -10.55 -10.20
CA GLN A 59 3.13 -10.48 -9.91
C GLN A 59 2.70 -9.02 -9.90
N MET A 60 1.63 -8.70 -10.62
CA MET A 60 1.07 -7.36 -10.71
C MET A 60 -0.31 -7.30 -10.04
N LEU A 61 -0.53 -6.28 -9.21
CA LEU A 61 -1.82 -5.96 -8.61
C LEU A 61 -2.18 -4.51 -8.89
N ASP A 62 -3.41 -4.29 -9.33
CA ASP A 62 -3.96 -2.98 -9.64
C ASP A 62 -5.10 -2.62 -8.70
N PHE A 63 -4.99 -1.48 -8.05
CA PHE A 63 -5.94 -0.95 -7.09
C PHE A 63 -6.50 0.38 -7.59
N ARG A 64 -7.81 0.55 -7.38
CA ARG A 64 -8.54 1.79 -7.65
C ARG A 64 -9.24 2.24 -6.38
N ALA A 65 -9.22 3.54 -6.13
CA ALA A 65 -9.95 4.11 -5.01
C ALA A 65 -10.49 5.50 -5.34
N ARG A 66 -11.45 5.95 -4.53
CA ARG A 66 -12.04 7.29 -4.63
C ARG A 66 -12.16 7.93 -3.25
N PHE A 67 -12.17 9.25 -3.23
CA PHE A 67 -12.46 9.98 -1.98
C PHE A 67 -13.92 9.72 -1.56
N ASP A 68 -14.10 9.46 -0.27
CA ASP A 68 -15.40 9.38 0.41
C ASP A 68 -15.64 10.63 1.25
N SER A 69 -14.56 11.22 1.78
CA SER A 69 -14.52 12.49 2.51
C SER A 69 -13.15 13.15 2.30
N ASP A 70 -12.90 14.29 2.94
CA ASP A 70 -11.60 14.98 2.90
C ASP A 70 -10.44 14.15 3.48
N ASP A 71 -10.75 13.19 4.36
CA ASP A 71 -9.77 12.39 5.10
C ASP A 71 -9.82 10.89 4.78
N ASP A 72 -10.79 10.43 3.98
CA ASP A 72 -11.00 9.01 3.70
C ASP A 72 -10.95 8.70 2.19
N LEU A 73 -10.18 7.66 1.85
CA LEU A 73 -10.10 7.04 0.53
C LEU A 73 -10.67 5.61 0.60
N VAL A 74 -11.59 5.28 -0.29
CA VAL A 74 -12.27 3.97 -0.31
C VAL A 74 -11.87 3.19 -1.55
N PHE A 75 -11.33 1.99 -1.32
CA PHE A 75 -11.00 0.99 -2.32
C PHE A 75 -12.14 -0.01 -2.43
N GLY A 76 -12.55 -0.34 -3.65
CA GLY A 76 -13.62 -1.29 -3.88
C GLY A 76 -13.64 -1.87 -5.29
N SER A 77 -13.50 -3.17 -5.38
CA SER A 77 -13.75 -4.01 -6.55
C SER A 77 -14.57 -5.23 -6.12
N ALA A 78 -14.83 -6.15 -7.06
CA ALA A 78 -15.52 -7.40 -6.73
C ALA A 78 -14.72 -8.31 -5.78
N ASP A 79 -13.39 -8.21 -5.81
CA ASP A 79 -12.44 -9.06 -5.11
C ASP A 79 -11.71 -8.39 -3.93
N PHE A 80 -11.80 -7.06 -3.82
CA PHE A 80 -11.04 -6.28 -2.83
C PHE A 80 -11.88 -5.15 -2.22
N GLN A 81 -11.74 -4.95 -0.91
CA GLN A 81 -12.36 -3.83 -0.20
C GLN A 81 -11.39 -3.25 0.81
N GLY A 82 -11.33 -1.92 0.89
CA GLY A 82 -10.52 -1.26 1.91
C GLY A 82 -10.82 0.21 2.11
N ARG A 83 -10.37 0.76 3.24
CA ARG A 83 -10.50 2.19 3.58
C ARG A 83 -9.19 2.69 4.14
N ALA A 84 -8.66 3.75 3.52
CA ALA A 84 -7.47 4.44 3.99
C ALA A 84 -7.85 5.80 4.58
N ARG A 85 -7.22 6.16 5.70
CA ARG A 85 -7.42 7.45 6.38
C ARG A 85 -6.09 8.11 6.69
N LEU A 86 -6.00 9.42 6.45
CA LEU A 86 -4.85 10.22 6.89
C LEU A 86 -4.94 10.51 8.38
N VAL A 87 -3.83 10.32 9.09
CA VAL A 87 -3.67 10.63 10.51
C VAL A 87 -2.47 11.55 10.67
N ASP A 88 -2.69 12.69 11.31
CA ASP A 88 -1.65 13.68 11.65
C ASP A 88 -0.82 14.17 10.43
N GLY A 89 -1.43 14.22 9.24
CA GLY A 89 -0.75 14.69 8.02
C GLY A 89 0.36 13.76 7.47
N ARG A 90 0.71 12.70 8.20
CA ARG A 90 1.95 11.91 7.99
C ARG A 90 1.73 10.41 7.91
N PHE A 91 0.66 9.89 8.49
CA PHE A 91 0.41 8.46 8.54
C PHE A 91 -0.83 8.12 7.72
N LEU A 92 -0.76 7.10 6.88
CA LEU A 92 -1.95 6.53 6.26
C LEU A 92 -2.27 5.21 6.95
N LEU A 93 -3.39 5.15 7.66
CA LEU A 93 -3.94 3.90 8.19
C LEU A 93 -4.83 3.30 7.12
N PHE A 94 -4.51 2.10 6.64
CA PHE A 94 -5.26 1.40 5.62
C PHE A 94 -5.70 0.04 6.14
N THR A 95 -7.01 -0.20 6.18
CA THR A 95 -7.56 -1.52 6.48
C THR A 95 -8.19 -2.10 5.23
N TYR A 96 -7.93 -3.37 4.94
CA TYR A 96 -8.46 -4.03 3.76
C TYR A 96 -8.61 -5.54 3.91
N ARG A 97 -9.36 -6.13 2.99
CA ARG A 97 -9.61 -7.57 2.88
C ARG A 97 -9.81 -7.98 1.41
N TRP A 98 -9.49 -9.24 1.14
CA TRP A 98 -9.83 -9.91 -0.11
C TRP A 98 -11.14 -10.70 0.06
N THR A 99 -12.06 -10.63 -0.89
CA THR A 99 -13.36 -11.33 -0.75
C THR A 99 -13.22 -12.85 -0.82
N ALA A 100 -12.18 -13.35 -1.51
CA ALA A 100 -11.86 -14.77 -1.59
C ALA A 100 -11.32 -15.34 -0.26
N GLU A 101 -10.81 -14.50 0.64
CA GLU A 101 -10.25 -14.90 1.94
C GLU A 101 -10.94 -14.15 3.09
N PRO A 102 -12.22 -14.44 3.38
CA PRO A 102 -13.01 -13.66 4.35
C PRO A 102 -12.51 -13.76 5.79
N GLY A 103 -11.70 -14.78 6.13
CA GLY A 103 -11.04 -14.90 7.43
C GLY A 103 -9.78 -14.03 7.55
N VAL A 104 -9.32 -13.40 6.46
CA VAL A 104 -8.10 -12.58 6.43
C VAL A 104 -8.43 -11.10 6.41
N GLU A 105 -7.80 -10.37 7.33
CA GLU A 105 -7.83 -8.92 7.39
C GLU A 105 -6.41 -8.39 7.47
N VAL A 106 -6.14 -7.30 6.77
CA VAL A 106 -4.86 -6.59 6.88
C VAL A 106 -5.07 -5.20 7.43
N VAL A 107 -4.29 -4.86 8.45
CA VAL A 107 -4.15 -3.50 8.95
C VAL A 107 -2.76 -3.01 8.58
N GLU A 108 -2.73 -1.99 7.74
CA GLU A 108 -1.54 -1.36 7.25
C GLU A 108 -1.37 0.05 7.82
N LEU A 109 -0.14 0.38 8.21
CA LEU A 109 0.29 1.73 8.52
C LEU A 109 1.40 2.15 7.56
N ILE A 110 1.14 3.16 6.73
CA ILE A 110 2.16 3.80 5.91
C ILE A 110 2.65 5.04 6.64
N THR A 111 3.97 5.14 6.80
CA THR A 111 4.64 6.29 7.41
C THR A 111 5.44 7.03 6.34
N PHE A 112 5.03 8.25 6.02
CA PHE A 112 5.82 9.15 5.18
C PHE A 112 6.92 9.78 6.04
N ALA A 113 8.13 9.21 6.00
CA ALA A 113 9.24 9.66 6.83
C ALA A 113 9.97 10.85 6.20
N ARG A 114 10.05 10.89 4.87
CA ARG A 114 10.49 12.02 4.03
C ARG A 114 9.69 12.02 2.72
N ASP A 115 9.91 13.00 1.86
CA ASP A 115 9.23 13.08 0.55
C ASP A 115 9.67 11.98 -0.43
N ASP A 116 10.85 11.43 -0.21
CA ASP A 116 11.50 10.41 -1.03
C ASP A 116 11.65 9.05 -0.34
N TYR A 117 11.16 8.93 0.91
CA TYR A 117 11.30 7.74 1.72
C TYR A 117 10.07 7.49 2.58
N LYS A 118 9.49 6.30 2.44
CA LYS A 118 8.36 5.85 3.24
C LYS A 118 8.57 4.40 3.68
N SER A 119 7.93 4.04 4.77
CA SER A 119 7.87 2.66 5.24
C SER A 119 6.43 2.24 5.45
N ARG A 120 6.14 0.97 5.18
CA ARG A 120 4.82 0.36 5.39
C ARG A 120 4.96 -0.75 6.41
N LEU A 121 4.02 -0.83 7.34
CA LEU A 121 3.89 -1.93 8.30
C LEU A 121 2.54 -2.58 8.14
N TRP A 122 2.50 -3.85 7.74
CA TRP A 122 1.27 -4.61 7.62
C TRP A 122 1.18 -5.61 8.77
N LYS A 123 0.00 -5.70 9.37
CA LYS A 123 -0.38 -6.78 10.27
C LYS A 123 -1.46 -7.58 9.57
N THR A 124 -1.15 -8.81 9.21
CA THR A 124 -2.12 -9.76 8.65
C THR A 124 -2.72 -10.55 9.80
N PHE A 125 -4.04 -10.48 9.92
CA PHE A 125 -4.82 -11.26 10.86
C PHE A 125 -5.55 -12.36 10.10
N ARG A 126 -5.55 -13.58 10.66
CA ARG A 126 -6.41 -14.67 10.23
C ARG A 126 -7.32 -15.06 11.40
N ASP A 127 -8.62 -15.02 11.18
CA ASP A 127 -9.65 -15.32 12.18
C ASP A 127 -9.41 -14.58 13.51
N GLY A 128 -9.03 -13.30 13.42
CA GLY A 128 -8.77 -12.42 14.56
C GLY A 128 -7.41 -12.63 15.25
N ARG A 129 -6.53 -13.49 14.73
CA ARG A 129 -5.20 -13.75 15.29
C ARG A 129 -4.11 -13.21 14.37
N LEU A 130 -3.10 -12.55 14.95
CA LEU A 130 -1.93 -12.08 14.20
C LEU A 130 -1.18 -13.27 13.61
N GLU A 131 -1.14 -13.35 12.28
CA GLU A 131 -0.51 -14.42 11.53
C GLU A 131 0.87 -13.99 11.00
N GLN A 132 0.96 -12.75 10.50
CA GLN A 132 2.15 -12.25 9.83
C GLN A 132 2.31 -10.75 10.04
N VAL A 133 3.56 -10.30 10.09
CA VAL A 133 3.93 -8.89 10.00
C VAL A 133 4.73 -8.68 8.72
N THR A 134 4.45 -7.60 7.99
CA THR A 134 5.24 -7.22 6.81
C THR A 134 5.83 -5.85 7.03
N VAL A 135 7.14 -5.73 6.82
CA VAL A 135 7.84 -4.45 6.77
C VAL A 135 8.19 -4.17 5.32
N VAL A 136 7.85 -2.99 4.85
CA VAL A 136 8.21 -2.51 3.51
C VAL A 136 8.98 -1.22 3.65
N GLU A 137 10.14 -1.15 3.02
CA GLU A 137 10.91 0.08 2.88
C GLU A 137 10.89 0.51 1.43
N GLU A 138 10.60 1.77 1.16
CA GLU A 138 10.42 2.28 -0.19
C GLU A 138 11.10 3.63 -0.41
N HIS A 139 11.72 3.75 -1.57
CA HIS A 139 12.37 4.96 -2.04
C HIS A 139 11.71 5.45 -3.32
N ARG A 140 11.51 6.77 -3.41
CA ARG A 140 11.00 7.40 -4.62
C ARG A 140 12.04 7.26 -5.73
N VAL A 141 11.58 6.90 -6.93
CA VAL A 141 12.39 6.93 -8.15
C VAL A 141 12.30 8.34 -8.76
N PRO A 142 13.39 9.13 -8.79
CA PRO A 142 13.36 10.47 -9.37
C PRO A 142 13.01 10.41 -10.86
N GLY A 143 12.05 11.24 -11.29
CA GLY A 143 11.58 11.26 -12.68
C GLY A 143 10.85 9.99 -13.14
N GLY A 144 10.56 9.04 -12.23
CA GLY A 144 9.80 7.85 -12.55
C GLY A 144 8.36 8.21 -12.95
N VAL A 145 7.95 7.77 -14.14
CA VAL A 145 6.60 7.98 -14.66
C VAL A 145 5.79 6.69 -14.42
N PRO A 146 4.69 6.76 -13.66
CA PRO A 146 3.74 5.66 -13.52
C PRO A 146 3.15 5.25 -14.87
N GLU A 147 2.87 3.97 -15.03
CA GLU A 147 2.11 3.50 -16.18
C GLU A 147 0.66 4.02 -16.12
N VAL A 148 0.15 4.46 -17.27
CA VAL A 148 -1.24 4.86 -17.43
C VAL A 148 -2.03 3.68 -17.97
N TRP A 149 -3.02 3.28 -17.17
CA TRP A 149 -3.97 2.21 -17.48
C TRP A 149 -5.36 2.67 -17.04
N HIS A 150 -6.39 2.19 -17.73
CA HIS A 150 -7.79 2.56 -17.56
C HIS A 150 -8.60 1.37 -17.07
#